data_AF-A0A7S0N850-F1
#
_entry.id   AF-A0A7S0N850-F1
#
_cell.length_a   1.000
_cell.length_b   1.000
_cell.length_c   1.000
_cell.angle_alpha   90.00
_cell.angle_beta   90.00
_cell.angle_gamma   90.00
#
_symmetry.space_group_name_H-M   'P 1'
#
loop_
_entity.id
_entity.type
_entity.pdbx_description
1 polymer ?
#
loop_
_entity_poly.entity_id
_entity_poly.type
_entity_poly.pdbx_seq_one_letter_code
_entity_poly.pdbx_strand_id
1 'polypeptide(L)'
;STDSFITNISAGPYEDQTLMFNLIVREGSTDLFAEDVRIDDKGRITFSLAALSFGYVIFEAVLIDSVGSMSTGSNFSIDIRFVNQAPLFRISQPVVVAYEDQDKVILNGFIVDIEPEPGRSNMVV
;
A
#
# COMPACT_ATOMS: atom_id res chain seq x y z
N SER A 1 -15.28 -4.24 9.16
CA SER A 1 -15.20 -3.74 10.53
C SER A 1 -15.63 -2.29 10.52
N THR A 2 -16.62 -1.90 11.32
CA THR A 2 -17.15 -0.52 11.42
C THR A 2 -16.71 0.20 12.70
N ASP A 3 -15.79 -0.38 13.46
CA ASP A 3 -15.25 0.26 14.65
C ASP A 3 -14.35 1.42 14.22
N SER A 4 -14.70 2.63 14.65
CA SER A 4 -13.91 3.84 14.45
C SER A 4 -12.55 3.66 15.12
N PHE A 5 -11.48 3.87 14.35
CA PHE A 5 -10.10 3.77 14.85
C PHE A 5 -9.79 4.87 15.87
N ILE A 6 -10.39 6.05 15.68
CA ILE A 6 -10.29 7.19 16.60
C ILE A 6 -11.65 7.43 17.25
N THR A 7 -11.64 7.63 18.57
CA THR A 7 -12.84 7.88 19.39
C THR A 7 -12.71 9.19 20.17
N ASN A 8 -13.79 9.64 20.82
CA ASN A 8 -13.83 10.86 21.63
C ASN A 8 -13.46 12.14 20.86
N ILE A 9 -13.87 12.21 19.60
CA ILE A 9 -13.72 13.40 18.74
C ILE A 9 -14.76 14.43 19.17
N SER A 10 -14.33 15.64 19.52
CA SER A 10 -15.21 16.72 19.97
C SER A 10 -14.57 18.08 19.71
N ALA A 11 -15.38 19.06 19.31
CA ALA A 11 -14.98 20.46 19.21
C ALA A 11 -14.86 21.13 20.59
N GLY A 12 -15.50 20.54 21.60
CA GLY A 12 -15.58 21.07 22.96
C GLY A 12 -17.03 21.19 23.44
N PRO A 13 -17.24 21.48 24.74
CA PRO A 13 -18.58 21.72 25.27
C PRO A 13 -19.21 22.98 24.66
N TYR A 14 -20.45 22.87 24.16
CA TYR A 14 -21.24 23.97 23.59
C TYR A 14 -20.72 24.56 22.27
N GLU A 15 -19.88 23.80 21.59
CA GLU A 15 -19.19 24.19 20.37
C GLU A 15 -19.79 23.48 19.14
N ASP A 16 -19.89 24.18 18.00
CA ASP A 16 -20.48 23.67 16.74
C ASP A 16 -19.51 23.68 15.54
N GLN A 17 -18.21 23.89 15.79
CA GLN A 17 -17.20 23.93 14.74
C GLN A 17 -17.06 22.57 14.03
N THR A 18 -16.81 22.63 12.73
CA THR A 18 -16.43 21.44 11.97
C THR A 18 -15.01 21.01 12.30
N LEU A 19 -14.77 19.71 12.32
CA LEU A 19 -13.48 19.14 12.68
C LEU A 19 -12.83 18.46 11.47
N MET A 20 -11.52 18.63 11.34
CA MET A 20 -10.71 18.00 10.31
C MET A 20 -9.46 17.39 10.92
N PHE A 21 -9.08 16.20 10.46
CA PHE A 21 -7.77 15.62 10.79
C PHE A 21 -6.72 16.04 9.77
N ASN A 22 -5.61 16.57 10.26
CA ASN A 22 -4.38 16.72 9.52
C ASN A 22 -3.42 15.58 9.86
N LEU A 23 -2.86 14.93 8.84
CA LEU A 23 -1.91 13.83 9.00
C LEU A 23 -0.50 14.30 8.63
N ILE A 24 0.44 14.12 9.54
CA ILE A 24 1.85 14.47 9.34
C ILE A 24 2.65 13.18 9.32
N VAL A 25 3.40 12.94 8.26
CA VAL A 25 4.32 11.78 8.19
C VAL A 25 5.47 12.03 9.15
N ARG A 26 5.68 11.11 10.09
CA ARG A 26 6.80 11.15 11.05
C ARG A 26 7.92 10.21 10.64
N GLU A 27 7.59 9.05 10.08
CA GLU A 27 8.56 8.05 9.61
C GLU A 27 7.92 7.15 8.53
N GLY A 28 8.74 6.46 7.74
CA GLY A 28 8.29 5.56 6.68
C GLY A 28 7.96 6.28 5.37
N SER A 29 7.12 5.68 4.53
CA SER A 29 6.79 6.22 3.20
C SER A 29 5.28 6.21 2.91
N THR A 30 4.81 7.25 2.24
CA THR A 30 3.45 7.34 1.70
C THR A 30 3.31 6.70 0.32
N ASP A 31 4.41 6.30 -0.33
CA ASP A 31 4.38 5.57 -1.61
C ASP A 31 3.74 4.18 -1.48
N LEU A 32 3.44 3.78 -0.25
CA LEU A 32 2.65 2.62 0.11
C LEU A 32 1.16 2.75 -0.28
N PHE A 33 0.68 3.97 -0.57
CA PHE A 33 -0.72 4.24 -0.88
C PHE A 33 -0.90 4.80 -2.29
N ALA A 34 -1.98 4.37 -2.96
CA ALA A 34 -2.39 4.90 -4.27
C ALA A 34 -3.10 6.26 -4.15
N GLU A 35 -3.63 6.57 -2.97
CA GLU A 35 -4.29 7.83 -2.62
C GLU A 35 -3.91 8.22 -1.18
N ASP A 36 -4.01 9.51 -0.87
CA ASP A 36 -3.74 10.01 0.48
C ASP A 36 -4.61 9.31 1.54
N VAL A 37 -3.99 9.00 2.68
CA VAL A 37 -4.69 8.48 3.86
C VAL A 37 -5.60 9.58 4.42
N ARG A 38 -6.87 9.26 4.69
CA ARG A 38 -7.85 10.20 5.24
C ARG A 38 -8.49 9.67 6.51
N ILE A 39 -8.81 10.59 7.43
CA ILE A 39 -9.62 10.31 8.63
C ILE A 39 -10.79 11.28 8.61
N ASP A 40 -12.01 10.75 8.73
CA ASP A 40 -13.22 11.59 8.79
C ASP A 40 -13.55 12.07 10.22
N ASP A 41 -14.55 12.93 10.32
CA ASP A 41 -15.06 13.50 11.58
C ASP A 41 -15.66 12.45 12.55
N LYS A 42 -15.82 11.21 12.09
CA LYS A 42 -16.26 10.05 12.89
C LYS A 42 -15.10 9.11 13.24
N GLY A 43 -13.86 9.48 12.92
CA GLY A 43 -12.67 8.70 13.24
C GLY A 43 -12.50 7.44 12.38
N ARG A 44 -13.12 7.38 11.20
CA ARG A 44 -12.91 6.32 10.24
C ARG A 44 -11.72 6.66 9.35
N ILE A 45 -10.75 5.75 9.30
CA ILE A 45 -9.60 5.85 8.41
C ILE A 45 -9.91 5.19 7.06
N THR A 46 -9.53 5.84 5.97
CA THR A 46 -9.64 5.32 4.60
C THR A 46 -8.31 5.49 3.87
N PHE A 47 -7.85 4.44 3.22
CA PHE A 47 -6.67 4.44 2.35
C PHE A 47 -6.77 3.33 1.32
N SER A 48 -6.09 3.51 0.20
CA SER A 48 -5.96 2.51 -0.87
C SER A 48 -4.49 2.14 -1.01
N LEU A 49 -4.16 0.85 -0.99
CA LEU A 49 -2.77 0.39 -1.10
C LEU A 49 -2.25 0.58 -2.53
N ALA A 50 -1.01 1.03 -2.66
CA ALA A 50 -0.28 0.96 -3.91
C ALA A 50 0.00 -0.52 -4.24
N ALA A 51 -0.05 -0.86 -5.53
CA ALA A 51 0.15 -2.23 -5.97
C ALA A 51 1.57 -2.71 -5.58
N LEU A 52 1.64 -3.87 -4.93
CA LEU A 52 2.90 -4.57 -4.61
C LEU A 52 3.84 -3.80 -3.67
N SER A 53 3.33 -2.76 -3.02
CA SER A 53 4.04 -2.02 -1.98
C SER A 53 3.82 -2.66 -0.61
N PHE A 54 4.88 -2.74 0.18
CA PHE A 54 4.86 -3.21 1.56
C PHE A 54 5.88 -2.40 2.38
N GLY A 55 5.74 -2.40 3.70
CA GLY A 55 6.52 -1.55 4.59
C GLY A 55 5.63 -0.90 5.63
N TYR A 56 6.07 0.22 6.18
CA TYR A 56 5.32 0.93 7.19
C TYR A 56 5.36 2.45 6.98
N VAL A 57 4.39 3.11 7.59
CA VAL A 57 4.37 4.55 7.78
C VAL A 57 3.90 4.85 9.20
N ILE A 58 4.49 5.88 9.80
CA ILE A 58 4.04 6.44 11.07
C ILE A 58 3.49 7.84 10.79
N PHE A 59 2.23 8.04 11.10
CA PHE A 59 1.57 9.34 11.04
C PHE A 59 1.39 9.90 12.45
N GLU A 60 1.45 11.22 12.56
CA GLU A 60 0.83 11.96 13.64
C GLU A 60 -0.49 12.56 13.14
N ALA A 61 -1.59 12.27 13.84
CA ALA A 61 -2.88 12.90 13.61
C ALA A 61 -3.06 14.11 14.53
N VAL A 62 -3.40 15.26 13.93
CA VAL A 62 -3.76 16.49 14.64
C VAL A 62 -5.19 16.86 14.26
N LEU A 63 -6.07 17.04 15.25
CA LEU A 63 -7.43 17.52 15.03
C LEU A 63 -7.41 19.04 14.97
N ILE A 64 -8.07 19.62 13.97
CA ILE A 64 -8.18 21.06 13.74
C ILE A 64 -9.66 21.43 13.66
N ASP A 65 -10.08 22.46 14.40
CA ASP A 65 -11.43 23.01 14.30
C ASP A 65 -11.53 24.08 13.19
N SER A 66 -12.74 24.51 12.85
CA SER A 66 -12.97 25.51 11.79
C SER A 66 -12.48 26.93 12.13
N VAL A 67 -12.07 27.18 13.38
CA VAL A 67 -11.53 28.49 13.82
C VAL A 67 -10.01 28.47 13.99
N GLY A 68 -9.37 27.31 13.76
CA GLY A 68 -7.91 27.13 13.72
C GLY A 68 -7.28 26.58 14.99
N SER A 69 -8.06 26.20 16.02
CA SER A 69 -7.51 25.54 17.21
C SER A 69 -7.07 24.12 16.86
N MET A 70 -5.97 23.67 17.47
CA MET A 70 -5.38 22.35 17.23
C MET A 70 -5.30 21.52 18.51
N SER A 71 -5.58 20.22 18.40
CA SER A 71 -5.32 19.27 19.49
C SER A 71 -3.81 18.99 19.65
N THR A 72 -3.44 18.34 20.75
CA THR A 72 -2.16 17.63 20.79
C THR A 72 -2.16 16.53 19.73
N GLY A 73 -1.03 16.35 19.04
CA GLY A 73 -0.87 15.29 18.05
C GLY A 73 -0.81 13.90 18.69
N SER A 74 -1.31 12.90 17.97
CA SER A 74 -1.26 11.49 18.39
C SER A 74 -0.73 10.61 17.28
N ASN A 75 0.25 9.78 17.59
CA ASN A 75 0.89 8.91 16.61
C ASN A 75 0.14 7.59 16.41
N PHE A 76 0.10 7.13 15.17
CA PHE A 76 -0.30 5.77 14.80
C PHE A 76 0.53 5.26 13.63
N SER A 77 0.58 3.93 13.46
CA SER A 77 1.29 3.30 12.35
C SER A 77 0.36 2.47 11.48
N ILE A 78 0.68 2.42 10.19
CA ILE A 78 0.11 1.47 9.25
C ILE A 78 1.26 0.56 8.78
N ASP A 79 1.12 -0.74 9.02
CA ASP A 79 2.07 -1.78 8.62
C ASP A 79 1.42 -2.60 7.50
N ILE A 80 1.98 -2.49 6.30
CA ILE A 80 1.56 -3.24 5.12
C ILE A 80 2.54 -4.39 4.95
N ARG A 81 2.06 -5.59 5.25
CA ARG A 81 2.90 -6.78 5.25
C ARG A 81 3.11 -7.30 3.85
N PHE A 82 4.33 -7.77 3.60
CA PHE A 82 4.65 -8.49 2.39
C PHE A 82 3.78 -9.74 2.25
N VAL A 83 3.29 -9.97 1.04
CA VAL A 83 2.61 -11.20 0.62
C VAL A 83 3.34 -11.72 -0.60
N ASN A 84 3.87 -12.94 -0.51
CA ASN A 84 4.61 -13.56 -1.59
C ASN A 84 3.70 -13.84 -2.80
N GLN A 85 4.10 -13.36 -3.98
CA GLN A 85 3.45 -13.66 -5.25
C GLN A 85 3.92 -15.01 -5.81
N ALA A 86 3.07 -15.68 -6.58
CA ALA A 86 3.48 -16.88 -7.31
C ALA A 86 4.47 -16.52 -8.43
N PRO A 87 5.49 -17.36 -8.69
CA PRO A 87 6.40 -17.13 -9.81
C PRO A 87 5.65 -17.22 -11.14
N LEU A 88 6.13 -16.47 -12.14
CA LEU A 88 5.61 -16.48 -13.51
C LEU A 88 6.71 -16.87 -14.51
N PHE A 89 6.27 -17.44 -15.63
CA PHE A 89 7.10 -17.63 -16.81
C PHE A 89 6.22 -17.62 -18.06
N ARG A 90 6.83 -17.43 -19.23
CA ARG A 90 6.17 -17.56 -20.53
C ARG A 90 6.89 -18.57 -21.41
N ILE A 91 6.11 -19.37 -22.13
CA ILE A 91 6.63 -20.23 -23.20
C ILE A 91 6.68 -19.41 -24.49
N SER A 92 7.88 -19.18 -25.02
CA SER A 92 8.07 -18.36 -26.23
C SER A 92 7.66 -19.10 -27.50
N GLN A 93 7.77 -20.43 -27.49
CA GLN A 93 7.46 -21.32 -28.60
C GLN A 93 6.56 -22.46 -28.12
N PRO A 94 5.23 -22.25 -28.06
CA PRO A 94 4.31 -23.26 -27.51
C PRO A 94 4.20 -24.52 -28.37
N VAL A 95 4.65 -24.45 -29.62
CA VAL A 95 4.71 -25.59 -30.53
C VAL A 95 6.17 -25.85 -30.90
N VAL A 96 6.61 -27.07 -30.62
CA VAL A 96 7.93 -27.56 -31.01
C VAL A 96 7.74 -28.53 -32.16
N VAL A 97 8.40 -28.27 -33.29
CA VAL A 97 8.48 -29.21 -34.41
C VAL A 97 9.84 -29.89 -34.38
N ALA A 98 9.84 -31.21 -34.38
CA ALA A 98 11.02 -32.05 -34.48
C ALA A 98 10.76 -33.14 -35.51
N TYR A 99 11.80 -33.52 -36.25
CA TYR A 99 11.75 -34.67 -37.15
C TYR A 99 12.21 -35.94 -36.42
N GLU A 100 11.70 -37.09 -36.83
CA GLU A 100 12.00 -38.36 -36.15
C GLU A 100 13.48 -38.78 -36.25
N ASP A 101 14.20 -38.25 -37.24
CA ASP A 101 15.62 -38.49 -37.50
C ASP A 101 16.54 -37.44 -36.85
N GLN A 102 15.99 -36.51 -36.07
CA GLN A 102 16.79 -35.58 -35.28
C GLN A 102 17.22 -36.23 -33.95
N ASP A 103 18.52 -36.50 -33.81
CA ASP A 103 19.11 -37.01 -32.57
C ASP A 103 18.84 -36.11 -31.35
N LYS A 104 19.03 -34.78 -31.51
CA LYS A 104 18.89 -33.81 -30.41
C LYS A 104 18.31 -32.49 -30.90
N VAL A 105 17.21 -32.07 -30.27
CA VAL A 105 16.63 -30.72 -30.45
C VAL A 105 16.98 -29.87 -29.23
N ILE A 106 17.58 -28.70 -29.46
CA ILE A 106 17.91 -27.72 -28.41
C ILE A 106 17.13 -26.44 -28.72
N LEU A 107 16.27 -26.04 -27.78
CA LEU A 107 15.47 -24.82 -27.89
C LEU A 107 16.01 -23.77 -26.93
N ASN A 108 16.83 -22.87 -27.45
CA ASN A 108 17.31 -21.73 -26.68
C ASN A 108 16.15 -20.76 -26.44
N GLY A 109 15.97 -20.33 -25.19
CA GLY A 109 14.91 -19.38 -24.81
C GLY A 109 13.50 -19.96 -24.93
N PHE A 110 13.31 -21.28 -24.77
CA PHE A 110 11.97 -21.90 -24.75
C PHE A 110 11.09 -21.33 -23.62
N ILE A 111 11.71 -21.15 -22.45
CA ILE A 111 11.13 -20.41 -21.32
C ILE A 111 11.76 -19.03 -21.30
N VAL A 112 10.91 -18.00 -21.27
CA VAL A 112 11.30 -16.59 -21.16
C VAL A 112 10.50 -15.93 -20.04
N ASP A 113 10.87 -14.70 -19.70
CA ASP A 113 10.15 -13.87 -18.73
C ASP A 113 9.92 -14.57 -17.38
N ILE A 114 10.96 -15.26 -16.89
CA ILE A 114 10.92 -15.93 -15.59
C ILE A 114 10.98 -14.85 -14.51
N GLU A 115 9.89 -14.68 -13.79
CA GLU A 115 9.76 -13.69 -12.72
C GLU A 115 9.45 -14.42 -11.40
N PRO A 116 10.42 -14.53 -10.48
CA PRO A 116 10.20 -15.26 -9.23
C PRO A 116 9.23 -14.54 -8.29
N GLU A 117 9.13 -13.21 -8.40
CA GLU A 117 8.28 -12.35 -7.56
C GLU A 117 7.70 -11.18 -8.39
N PRO A 118 6.55 -11.37 -9.05
CA PRO A 118 5.96 -10.35 -9.91
C PRO A 118 5.77 -8.98 -9.26
N GLY A 119 6.39 -7.98 -9.89
CA GLY A 119 6.23 -6.53 -9.65
C GLY A 119 6.87 -5.97 -8.37
N ARG A 120 8.04 -6.49 -8.03
CA ARG A 120 8.98 -5.83 -7.11
C ARG A 120 9.54 -4.56 -7.76
N SER A 121 8.96 -3.39 -7.52
CA SER A 121 9.60 -2.12 -7.89
C SER A 121 10.69 -1.77 -6.86
N ASN A 122 11.96 -1.87 -7.27
CA ASN A 122 13.18 -1.37 -6.61
C ASN A 122 12.99 -0.75 -5.22
N MET A 123 13.11 -1.56 -4.17
CA MET A 123 13.71 -1.07 -2.93
C MET A 123 15.18 -1.45 -2.98
N VAL A 124 16.03 -0.42 -3.08
CA VAL A 124 17.43 -0.50 -2.66
C VAL A 124 17.40 -0.93 -1.19
N VAL A 125 18.01 -2.08 -0.90
CA VAL A 125 18.33 -2.51 0.47
C VAL A 125 19.43 -1.60 1.01
#